data_AF-A0A9W4JCA3-F1
#
_entry.id   AF-A0A9W4JCA3-F1
#
_cell.length_a   1.000
_cell.length_b   1.000
_cell.length_c   1.000
_cell.angle_alpha   90.00
_cell.angle_beta   90.00
_cell.angle_gamma   90.00
#
_symmetry.space_group_name_H-M   'P 1'
#
loop_
_entity.id
_entity.type
_entity.pdbx_description
1 polymer ?
#
loop_
_entity_poly.entity_id
_entity_poly.type
_entity_poly.pdbx_seq_one_letter_code
_entity_poly.pdbx_strand_id
1 'polypeptide(L)'
;MPGRVLPTFTSAEVQSHNTADSCYITLGRNVYDVTDFLDAHPGGGDLILEYGGKDTTEILKDEISHEHSEAAYEILDDYHIGFVGEATPGKTATIVETVTETENGPIYASTGMSRAEDLSVDTDYTQDFKTHKFLDLNKPLLMQLWRSNFSKEFYLEQIHRPRHYRGGESAPLFGNFLEPLSKTSWYVVPIVWLPPVFYLLSVGAAGLGTSTAAAYFTGGLCLWTLIEYLMHRFLFHIDGWLPDNRVGLTLHFLLHGIHHYLPMDKYRLVMPPTLFVALAAPFYKLAHAVFFYNWYAAVSVFCGGVFGYICYDLTHYFLHHRKLPSYYQSLKKYHLEHHFADYENGFGVTSRFWDRIFGTELVTPPPKGAKAQ
;
A
#
# COMPACT_ATOMS: atom_id res chain seq x y z
N MET A 1 -18.07 -4.28 3.33
CA MET A 1 -19.17 -3.57 2.64
C MET A 1 -19.41 -4.29 1.32
N PRO A 2 -20.64 -4.45 0.83
CA PRO A 2 -20.86 -5.04 -0.49
C PRO A 2 -20.26 -4.10 -1.55
N GLY A 3 -19.49 -4.65 -2.49
CA GLY A 3 -18.95 -3.89 -3.63
C GLY A 3 -20.07 -3.16 -4.35
N ARG A 4 -19.87 -1.87 -4.66
CA ARG A 4 -20.86 -1.06 -5.37
C ARG A 4 -21.00 -1.62 -6.79
N VAL A 5 -22.11 -2.31 -7.04
CA VAL A 5 -22.54 -2.58 -8.42
C VAL A 5 -23.00 -1.25 -9.00
N LEU A 6 -22.27 -0.73 -9.98
CA LEU A 6 -22.64 0.52 -10.63
C LEU A 6 -23.79 0.26 -11.63
N PRO A 7 -24.84 1.10 -11.66
CA PRO A 7 -25.97 0.94 -12.55
C PRO A 7 -25.62 1.14 -14.04
N THR A 8 -26.47 0.61 -14.91
CA THR A 8 -26.47 0.92 -16.34
C THR A 8 -27.58 1.93 -16.63
N PHE A 9 -27.22 3.03 -17.29
CA PHE A 9 -28.13 4.07 -17.74
C PHE A 9 -28.39 3.92 -19.23
N THR A 10 -29.61 4.22 -19.64
CA THR A 10 -29.94 4.42 -21.05
C THR A 10 -29.42 5.78 -21.51
N SER A 11 -29.15 5.94 -22.81
CA SER A 11 -28.76 7.24 -23.37
C SER A 11 -29.81 8.33 -23.11
N ALA A 12 -31.10 7.96 -23.05
CA ALA A 12 -32.18 8.90 -22.75
C ALA A 12 -32.16 9.36 -21.28
N GLU A 13 -31.82 8.47 -20.34
CA GLU A 13 -31.66 8.85 -18.92
C GLU A 13 -30.49 9.82 -18.76
N VAL A 14 -29.33 9.52 -19.34
CA VAL A 14 -28.17 10.42 -19.28
C VAL A 14 -28.48 11.79 -19.89
N GLN A 15 -29.14 11.83 -21.04
CA GLN A 15 -29.54 13.09 -21.70
C GLN A 15 -30.51 13.93 -20.87
N SER A 16 -31.25 13.32 -19.95
CA SER A 16 -32.17 14.05 -19.06
C SER A 16 -31.45 14.79 -17.92
N HIS A 17 -30.18 14.49 -17.66
CA HIS A 17 -29.33 15.13 -16.66
C HIS A 17 -28.43 16.19 -17.30
N ASN A 18 -29.03 17.32 -17.69
CA ASN A 18 -28.38 18.40 -18.45
C ASN A 18 -28.54 19.80 -17.83
N THR A 19 -28.69 19.88 -16.50
CA THR A 19 -28.94 21.14 -15.77
C THR A 19 -27.92 21.34 -14.65
N ALA A 20 -27.80 22.55 -14.11
CA ALA A 20 -26.87 22.86 -13.01
C ALA A 20 -27.14 22.03 -11.73
N ASP A 21 -28.39 21.65 -11.47
CA ASP A 21 -28.76 20.84 -10.32
C ASP A 21 -28.63 19.33 -10.59
N SER A 22 -28.37 18.94 -11.85
CA SER A 22 -28.19 17.55 -12.26
C SER A 22 -27.55 17.47 -13.64
N CYS A 23 -26.23 17.26 -13.67
CA CYS A 23 -25.40 17.31 -14.87
C CYS A 23 -24.56 16.04 -15.00
N TYR A 24 -24.93 15.17 -15.94
CA TYR A 24 -24.16 13.97 -16.26
C TYR A 24 -23.42 14.13 -17.57
N ILE A 25 -22.25 13.53 -17.68
CA ILE A 25 -21.50 13.46 -18.95
C ILE A 25 -21.03 12.03 -19.20
N THR A 26 -20.68 11.72 -20.45
CA THR A 26 -20.17 10.39 -20.81
C THR A 26 -18.80 10.45 -21.44
N LEU A 27 -17.96 9.47 -21.08
CA LEU A 27 -16.69 9.20 -21.74
C LEU A 27 -16.74 7.78 -22.30
N GLY A 28 -17.01 7.66 -23.60
CA GLY A 28 -17.32 6.38 -24.23
C GLY A 28 -18.53 5.70 -23.58
N ARG A 29 -18.29 4.61 -22.83
CA ARG A 29 -19.36 3.87 -22.14
C ARG A 29 -19.59 4.31 -20.70
N ASN A 30 -18.70 5.11 -20.11
CA ASN A 30 -18.78 5.48 -18.70
C ASN A 30 -19.67 6.72 -18.53
N VAL A 31 -20.43 6.75 -17.43
CA VAL A 31 -21.33 7.84 -17.03
C VAL A 31 -20.79 8.46 -15.76
N TYR A 32 -20.65 9.78 -15.76
CA TYR A 32 -20.13 10.56 -14.65
C TYR A 32 -21.15 11.59 -14.19
N ASP A 33 -21.36 11.69 -12.89
CA ASP A 33 -22.17 12.73 -12.27
C ASP A 33 -21.27 13.88 -11.83
N VAL A 34 -21.18 14.91 -12.66
CA VAL A 34 -20.29 16.05 -12.46
C VAL A 34 -21.02 17.25 -11.84
N THR A 35 -22.23 17.04 -11.30
CA THR A 35 -23.06 18.10 -10.70
C THR A 35 -22.30 18.87 -9.63
N ASP A 36 -21.68 18.17 -8.68
CA ASP A 36 -20.89 18.78 -7.59
C ASP A 36 -19.54 19.35 -8.06
N PHE A 37 -19.10 18.99 -9.27
CA PHE A 37 -17.82 19.44 -9.84
C PHE A 37 -17.94 20.76 -10.62
N LEU A 38 -19.15 21.18 -10.99
CA LEU A 38 -19.38 22.39 -11.80
C LEU A 38 -18.69 23.63 -11.20
N ASP A 39 -18.79 23.83 -9.88
CA ASP A 39 -18.19 24.96 -9.18
C ASP A 39 -16.68 24.82 -8.95
N ALA A 40 -16.15 23.60 -9.02
CA ALA A 40 -14.74 23.28 -8.81
C ALA A 40 -13.95 23.22 -10.13
N HIS A 41 -14.63 23.30 -11.28
CA HIS A 41 -13.99 23.20 -12.59
C HIS A 41 -13.12 24.43 -12.88
N PRO A 42 -11.79 24.27 -13.11
CA PRO A 42 -10.88 25.40 -13.35
C PRO A 42 -11.22 26.24 -14.59
N GLY A 43 -11.89 25.66 -15.58
CA GLY A 43 -12.38 26.36 -16.78
C GLY A 43 -13.74 27.04 -16.61
N GLY A 44 -14.41 26.86 -15.46
CA GLY A 44 -15.77 27.33 -15.19
C GLY A 44 -16.82 26.25 -15.49
N GLY A 45 -17.84 26.15 -14.62
CA GLY A 45 -18.91 25.16 -14.74
C GLY A 45 -19.82 25.34 -15.96
N ASP A 46 -19.93 26.56 -16.48
CA ASP A 46 -20.74 26.87 -17.68
C ASP A 46 -20.29 26.04 -18.90
N LEU A 47 -18.99 25.78 -19.04
CA LEU A 47 -18.45 24.96 -20.13
C LEU A 47 -18.84 23.48 -20.01
N ILE A 48 -18.92 22.95 -18.78
CA ILE A 48 -19.39 21.58 -18.54
C ILE A 48 -20.89 21.48 -18.85
N LEU A 49 -21.67 22.50 -18.48
CA LEU A 49 -23.11 22.53 -18.70
C LEU A 49 -23.50 22.50 -20.19
N GLU A 50 -22.68 23.06 -21.08
CA GLU A 50 -22.88 22.94 -22.53
C GLU A 50 -22.84 21.48 -23.02
N TYR A 51 -22.15 20.62 -22.27
CA TYR A 51 -22.00 19.19 -22.54
C TYR A 51 -22.82 18.29 -21.60
N GLY A 52 -23.65 18.88 -20.72
CA GLY A 52 -24.59 18.13 -19.89
C GLY A 52 -25.48 17.20 -20.73
N GLY A 53 -25.48 15.93 -20.39
CA GLY A 53 -26.19 14.86 -21.08
C GLY A 53 -25.53 14.35 -22.37
N LYS A 54 -24.26 14.72 -22.66
CA LYS A 54 -23.55 14.39 -23.91
C LYS A 54 -22.23 13.64 -23.69
N ASP A 55 -21.71 13.09 -24.78
CA ASP A 55 -20.39 12.46 -24.85
C ASP A 55 -19.29 13.52 -25.00
N THR A 56 -18.31 13.49 -24.11
CA THR A 56 -17.20 14.44 -24.01
C THR A 56 -15.86 13.86 -24.48
N THR A 57 -15.83 12.66 -25.04
CA THR A 57 -14.60 11.95 -25.44
C THR A 57 -13.73 12.75 -26.41
N GLU A 58 -14.37 13.41 -27.38
CA GLU A 58 -13.65 14.19 -28.39
C GLU A 58 -13.24 15.56 -27.85
N ILE A 59 -14.09 16.23 -27.07
CA ILE A 59 -13.79 17.59 -26.58
C ILE A 59 -12.71 17.58 -25.49
N LEU A 60 -12.64 16.54 -24.65
CA LEU A 60 -11.58 16.40 -23.65
C LEU A 60 -10.19 16.16 -24.27
N LYS A 61 -10.16 15.70 -25.54
CA LYS A 61 -8.94 15.46 -26.33
C LYS A 61 -8.66 16.58 -27.35
N ASP A 62 -9.52 17.60 -27.42
CA ASP A 62 -9.39 18.66 -28.41
C ASP A 62 -8.34 19.69 -27.99
N GLU A 63 -7.15 19.59 -28.61
CA GLU A 63 -6.01 20.50 -28.45
C GLU A 63 -6.36 21.97 -28.77
N ILE A 64 -7.40 22.23 -29.57
CA ILE A 64 -7.83 23.59 -29.94
C ILE A 64 -8.70 24.22 -28.83
N SER A 65 -9.46 23.41 -28.10
CA SER A 65 -10.34 23.89 -27.03
C SER A 65 -9.58 24.03 -25.70
N HIS A 66 -8.80 23.01 -25.31
CA HIS A 66 -7.85 22.93 -24.18
C HIS A 66 -7.48 21.46 -23.93
N GLU A 67 -6.18 21.17 -23.79
CA GLU A 67 -5.71 19.83 -23.44
C GLU A 67 -5.82 19.59 -21.93
N HIS A 68 -6.57 18.56 -21.54
CA HIS A 68 -6.67 18.13 -20.15
C HIS A 68 -5.47 17.27 -19.77
N SER A 69 -4.75 17.63 -18.70
CA SER A 69 -3.68 16.79 -18.15
C SER A 69 -4.22 15.45 -17.65
N GLU A 70 -3.39 14.42 -17.56
CA GLU A 70 -3.75 13.12 -16.95
C GLU A 70 -4.45 13.26 -15.57
N ALA A 71 -4.03 14.24 -14.76
CA ALA A 71 -4.65 14.52 -13.46
C ALA A 71 -6.13 14.97 -13.55
N ALA A 72 -6.57 15.53 -14.68
CA ALA A 72 -7.96 15.92 -14.89
C ALA A 72 -8.84 14.70 -15.19
N TYR A 73 -8.31 13.69 -15.90
CA TYR A 73 -8.98 12.41 -16.08
C TYR A 73 -9.08 11.64 -14.75
N GLU A 74 -8.04 11.70 -13.91
CA GLU A 74 -8.07 11.13 -12.55
C GLU A 74 -9.13 11.79 -11.64
N ILE A 75 -9.37 13.10 -11.79
CA ILE A 75 -10.46 13.80 -11.07
C ILE A 75 -11.83 13.32 -11.57
N LEU A 76 -11.98 13.07 -12.86
CA LEU A 76 -13.24 12.62 -13.45
C LEU A 76 -13.66 11.24 -12.92
N ASP A 77 -12.71 10.33 -12.68
CA ASP A 77 -12.97 8.99 -12.15
C ASP A 77 -13.67 9.01 -10.78
N ASP A 78 -13.44 10.02 -9.95
CA ASP A 78 -14.13 10.20 -8.65
C ASP A 78 -15.65 10.43 -8.81
N TYR A 79 -16.08 10.87 -10.00
CA TYR A 79 -17.49 11.14 -10.35
C TYR A 79 -18.16 10.00 -11.11
N HIS A 80 -17.50 8.84 -11.27
CA HIS A 80 -18.04 7.72 -12.04
C HIS A 80 -19.22 7.04 -11.34
N ILE A 81 -20.38 7.02 -12.00
CA ILE A 81 -21.63 6.51 -11.45
C ILE A 81 -22.20 5.30 -12.19
N GLY A 82 -21.71 4.94 -13.37
CA GLY A 82 -22.21 3.79 -14.11
C GLY A 82 -21.87 3.77 -15.59
N PHE A 83 -22.60 2.96 -16.35
CA PHE A 83 -22.31 2.74 -17.77
C PHE A 83 -23.52 3.03 -18.66
N VAL A 84 -23.31 3.45 -19.90
CA VAL A 84 -24.36 3.57 -20.92
C VAL A 84 -24.61 2.21 -21.57
N GLY A 85 -25.87 1.78 -21.65
CA GLY A 85 -26.26 0.53 -22.32
C GLY A 85 -27.75 0.41 -22.63
N GLU A 86 -28.14 -0.57 -23.45
CA GLU A 86 -29.55 -0.84 -23.76
C GLU A 86 -30.22 -1.55 -22.58
N ALA A 87 -31.22 -0.91 -21.98
CA ALA A 87 -31.99 -1.50 -20.89
C ALA A 87 -32.82 -2.70 -21.39
N THR A 88 -32.43 -3.92 -20.99
CA THR A 88 -33.33 -5.08 -21.05
C THR A 88 -34.00 -5.24 -19.69
N PRO A 89 -35.33 -5.08 -19.54
CA PRO A 89 -35.97 -5.18 -18.24
C PRO A 89 -35.95 -6.63 -17.74
N GLY A 90 -35.33 -6.87 -16.57
CA GLY A 90 -35.59 -8.09 -15.79
C GLY A 90 -34.48 -9.14 -15.70
N LYS A 91 -33.23 -8.86 -16.06
CA LYS A 91 -32.08 -9.69 -15.65
C LYS A 91 -31.04 -8.86 -14.95
N THR A 92 -30.93 -9.05 -13.64
CA THR A 92 -29.71 -8.74 -12.88
C THR A 92 -28.62 -9.64 -13.46
N ALA A 93 -27.88 -9.13 -14.43
CA ALA A 93 -26.75 -9.84 -15.01
C ALA A 93 -25.60 -9.77 -14.00
N THR A 94 -25.38 -10.86 -13.28
CA THR A 94 -24.07 -11.13 -12.69
C THR A 94 -23.11 -11.31 -13.86
N ILE A 95 -22.40 -10.25 -14.24
CA ILE A 95 -21.27 -10.38 -15.15
C ILE A 95 -20.18 -11.09 -14.35
N VAL A 96 -20.10 -12.41 -14.52
CA VAL A 96 -18.86 -13.15 -14.29
C VAL A 96 -17.93 -12.66 -15.39
N GLU A 97 -17.12 -11.66 -15.08
CA GLU A 97 -16.10 -11.17 -16.00
C GLU A 97 -15.05 -12.27 -16.15
N THR A 98 -15.23 -13.04 -17.22
CA THR A 98 -14.14 -13.81 -17.79
C THR A 98 -13.25 -12.75 -18.43
N VAL A 99 -12.17 -12.39 -17.74
CA VAL A 99 -11.24 -11.32 -18.15
C VAL A 99 -10.72 -11.64 -19.55
N THR A 100 -11.33 -11.02 -20.56
CA THR A 100 -10.80 -10.97 -21.92
C THR A 100 -9.89 -9.75 -22.01
N GLU A 101 -8.59 -10.03 -21.95
CA GLU A 101 -7.35 -9.33 -22.37
C GLU A 101 -7.32 -7.90 -22.96
N THR A 102 -8.35 -7.04 -22.94
CA THR A 102 -8.32 -5.78 -23.72
C THR A 102 -8.58 -4.46 -22.98
N GLU A 103 -8.65 -4.39 -21.65
CA GLU A 103 -8.80 -3.10 -20.92
C GLU A 103 -7.76 -2.83 -19.80
N ASN A 104 -6.75 -3.68 -19.60
CA ASN A 104 -5.77 -3.47 -18.53
C ASN A 104 -4.54 -2.70 -19.02
N GLY A 105 -4.11 -1.71 -18.23
CA GLY A 105 -2.76 -1.14 -18.30
C GLY A 105 -1.68 -2.22 -18.15
N PRO A 106 -0.39 -1.87 -18.24
CA PRO A 106 0.67 -2.86 -18.20
C PRO A 106 0.64 -3.70 -16.92
N ILE A 107 0.71 -5.02 -17.07
CA ILE A 107 0.87 -5.93 -15.94
C ILE A 107 2.35 -6.02 -15.60
N TYR A 108 2.72 -5.67 -14.37
CA TYR A 108 4.06 -5.83 -13.84
C TYR A 108 4.38 -7.32 -13.64
N ALA A 109 5.46 -7.80 -14.27
CA ALA A 109 5.79 -9.23 -14.24
C ALA A 109 6.23 -9.74 -12.86
N SER A 110 6.78 -8.85 -12.04
CA SER A 110 7.18 -9.06 -10.65
C SER A 110 6.00 -9.50 -9.78
N THR A 111 4.87 -8.81 -9.90
CA THR A 111 3.72 -8.91 -8.96
C THR A 111 2.46 -9.49 -9.61
N GLY A 112 2.34 -9.42 -10.93
CA GLY A 112 1.13 -9.76 -11.68
C GLY A 112 0.02 -8.71 -11.60
N MET A 113 0.32 -7.50 -11.10
CA MET A 113 -0.65 -6.40 -10.93
C MET A 113 -0.44 -5.29 -11.94
N SER A 114 -1.47 -4.47 -12.15
CA SER A 114 -1.42 -3.31 -13.07
C SER A 114 -1.43 -1.97 -12.34
N ARG A 115 -2.16 -1.88 -11.21
CA ARG A 115 -2.38 -0.65 -10.46
C ARG A 115 -2.58 -0.90 -8.97
N ALA A 116 -2.57 0.17 -8.19
CA ALA A 116 -2.73 0.11 -6.74
C ALA A 116 -4.09 -0.46 -6.30
N GLU A 117 -5.14 -0.23 -7.09
CA GLU A 117 -6.51 -0.69 -6.80
C GLU A 117 -6.60 -2.22 -6.80
N ASP A 118 -5.75 -2.88 -7.60
CA ASP A 118 -5.70 -4.35 -7.70
C ASP A 118 -5.33 -5.00 -6.36
N LEU A 119 -4.62 -4.29 -5.47
CA LEU A 119 -4.25 -4.75 -4.12
C LEU A 119 -5.47 -5.01 -3.20
N SER A 120 -6.63 -4.45 -3.54
CA SER A 120 -7.88 -4.59 -2.79
C SER A 120 -8.90 -5.53 -3.46
N VAL A 121 -8.57 -6.13 -4.60
CA VAL A 121 -9.45 -7.06 -5.30
C VAL A 121 -9.37 -8.44 -4.65
N ASP A 122 -10.51 -8.96 -4.19
CA ASP A 122 -10.58 -10.27 -3.53
C ASP A 122 -10.04 -11.40 -4.42
N THR A 123 -9.14 -12.19 -3.84
CA THR A 123 -8.58 -13.36 -4.52
C THR A 123 -9.56 -14.53 -4.50
N ASP A 124 -9.78 -15.21 -5.62
CA ASP A 124 -10.42 -16.54 -5.62
C ASP A 124 -9.42 -17.58 -5.10
N TYR A 125 -9.64 -18.07 -3.88
CA TYR A 125 -8.71 -18.96 -3.19
C TYR A 125 -8.52 -20.30 -3.90
N THR A 126 -9.58 -20.83 -4.49
CA THR A 126 -9.52 -22.15 -5.14
C THR A 126 -8.78 -22.02 -6.46
N GLN A 127 -9.07 -20.98 -7.22
CA GLN A 127 -8.42 -20.72 -8.50
C GLN A 127 -6.95 -20.29 -8.30
N ASP A 128 -6.63 -19.45 -7.31
CA ASP A 128 -5.25 -19.06 -6.97
C ASP A 128 -4.40 -20.29 -6.63
N PHE A 129 -4.87 -21.13 -5.70
CA PHE A 129 -4.16 -22.36 -5.34
C PHE A 129 -4.05 -23.33 -6.52
N LYS A 130 -5.07 -23.40 -7.38
CA LYS A 130 -5.04 -24.25 -8.58
C LYS A 130 -3.97 -23.78 -9.58
N THR A 131 -3.85 -22.47 -9.79
CA THR A 131 -2.94 -21.84 -10.75
C THR A 131 -1.51 -21.82 -10.24
N HIS A 132 -1.29 -21.30 -9.03
CA HIS A 132 0.04 -20.98 -8.53
C HIS A 132 0.66 -22.07 -7.66
N LYS A 133 -0.13 -23.01 -7.13
CA LYS A 133 0.34 -24.11 -6.27
C LYS A 133 1.17 -23.64 -5.06
N PHE A 134 0.89 -22.43 -4.57
CA PHE A 134 1.60 -21.83 -3.44
C PHE A 134 0.88 -22.13 -2.11
N LEU A 135 0.17 -21.17 -1.53
CA LEU A 135 -0.55 -21.33 -0.27
C LEU A 135 -2.06 -21.38 -0.52
N ASP A 136 -2.75 -22.34 0.10
CA ASP A 136 -4.21 -22.44 0.06
C ASP A 136 -4.81 -21.51 1.13
N LEU A 137 -5.37 -20.38 0.68
CA LEU A 137 -5.99 -19.37 1.54
C LEU A 137 -7.23 -19.88 2.31
N ASN A 138 -7.77 -21.06 1.97
CA ASN A 138 -8.82 -21.70 2.77
C ASN A 138 -8.30 -22.38 4.05
N LYS A 139 -6.98 -22.44 4.25
CA LYS A 139 -6.33 -23.16 5.35
C LYS A 139 -5.30 -22.29 6.07
N PRO A 140 -4.90 -22.65 7.29
CA PRO A 140 -3.87 -21.92 8.02
C PRO A 140 -2.53 -21.87 7.29
N LEU A 141 -1.96 -20.69 7.10
CA LEU A 141 -0.82 -20.46 6.19
C LEU A 141 0.52 -20.96 6.75
N LEU A 142 0.78 -20.78 8.05
CA LEU A 142 2.12 -21.01 8.62
C LEU A 142 2.56 -22.46 8.48
N MET A 143 1.66 -23.40 8.79
CA MET A 143 1.97 -24.83 8.74
C MET A 143 2.03 -25.38 7.31
N GLN A 144 1.37 -24.72 6.35
CA GLN A 144 1.55 -25.03 4.93
C GLN A 144 2.97 -24.69 4.50
N LEU A 145 3.45 -23.48 4.81
CA LEU A 145 4.81 -23.05 4.50
C LEU A 145 5.86 -23.91 5.21
N TRP A 146 5.70 -24.14 6.51
CA TRP A 146 6.66 -24.92 7.31
C TRP A 146 6.84 -26.37 6.83
N ARG A 147 5.76 -26.97 6.29
CA ARG A 147 5.77 -28.36 5.78
C ARG A 147 5.92 -28.44 4.27
N SER A 148 6.02 -27.30 3.59
CA SER A 148 6.23 -27.25 2.15
C SER A 148 7.61 -27.79 1.77
N ASN A 149 7.75 -28.12 0.49
CA ASN A 149 9.01 -28.43 -0.18
C ASN A 149 9.37 -27.34 -1.21
N PHE A 150 8.90 -26.11 -0.99
CA PHE A 150 9.19 -25.00 -1.88
C PHE A 150 10.68 -24.71 -1.92
N SER A 151 11.21 -24.49 -3.13
CA SER A 151 12.51 -23.85 -3.26
C SER A 151 12.40 -22.36 -2.94
N LYS A 152 13.50 -21.76 -2.56
CA LYS A 152 13.66 -20.31 -2.39
C LYS A 152 13.14 -19.53 -3.59
N GLU A 153 13.53 -19.93 -4.80
CA GLU A 153 13.18 -19.21 -6.03
C GLU A 153 11.66 -19.19 -6.24
N PHE A 154 11.00 -20.35 -6.10
CA PHE A 154 9.55 -20.45 -6.21
C PHE A 154 8.85 -19.66 -5.10
N TYR A 155 9.35 -19.73 -3.86
CA TYR A 155 8.81 -18.96 -2.76
C TYR A 155 8.89 -17.45 -3.00
N LEU A 156 10.05 -16.94 -3.43
CA LEU A 156 10.25 -15.51 -3.68
C LEU A 156 9.40 -15.00 -4.86
N GLU A 157 9.23 -15.81 -5.90
CA GLU A 157 8.34 -15.49 -7.01
C GLU A 157 6.87 -15.35 -6.55
N GLN A 158 6.44 -16.18 -5.60
CA GLN A 158 5.03 -16.19 -5.18
C GLN A 158 4.73 -15.26 -4.02
N ILE A 159 5.65 -15.09 -3.07
CA ILE A 159 5.37 -14.33 -1.84
C ILE A 159 5.24 -12.82 -2.10
N HIS A 160 5.94 -12.30 -3.10
CA HIS A 160 5.86 -10.89 -3.50
C HIS A 160 4.76 -10.59 -4.51
N ARG A 161 3.98 -11.61 -4.91
CA ARG A 161 2.77 -11.42 -5.71
C ARG A 161 1.58 -11.26 -4.77
N PRO A 162 1.00 -10.06 -4.63
CA PRO A 162 0.04 -9.83 -3.56
C PRO A 162 -1.31 -10.53 -3.81
N ARG A 163 -1.94 -10.99 -2.72
CA ARG A 163 -3.29 -11.56 -2.66
C ARG A 163 -4.14 -10.72 -1.72
N HIS A 164 -5.46 -10.90 -1.78
CA HIS A 164 -6.41 -10.23 -0.92
C HIS A 164 -7.39 -11.24 -0.30
N TYR A 165 -7.58 -11.15 1.02
CA TYR A 165 -8.41 -12.08 1.78
C TYR A 165 -9.67 -11.40 2.32
N ARG A 166 -10.83 -11.75 1.75
CA ARG A 166 -12.19 -11.41 2.24
C ARG A 166 -12.34 -9.93 2.56
N GLY A 167 -12.09 -9.05 1.60
CA GLY A 167 -12.20 -7.61 1.77
C GLY A 167 -11.25 -7.02 2.82
N GLY A 168 -10.09 -7.67 3.04
CA GLY A 168 -9.03 -7.22 3.94
C GLY A 168 -9.14 -7.77 5.36
N GLU A 169 -9.91 -8.86 5.56
CA GLU A 169 -9.82 -9.65 6.78
C GLU A 169 -8.49 -10.41 6.85
N SER A 170 -8.15 -10.90 8.03
CA SER A 170 -6.90 -11.62 8.22
C SER A 170 -7.04 -13.12 7.92
N ALA A 171 -6.39 -13.59 6.85
CA ALA A 171 -6.29 -15.01 6.50
C ALA A 171 -5.77 -15.84 7.68
N PRO A 172 -6.26 -17.03 8.03
CA PRO A 172 -5.76 -17.75 9.22
C PRO A 172 -4.25 -18.05 9.13
N LEU A 173 -3.46 -17.64 10.13
CA LEU A 173 -2.03 -17.96 10.14
C LEU A 173 -1.76 -19.30 10.83
N PHE A 174 -2.29 -19.45 12.05
CA PHE A 174 -2.18 -20.65 12.88
C PHE A 174 -3.47 -21.49 12.85
N GLY A 175 -4.63 -20.84 12.76
CA GLY A 175 -5.95 -21.50 12.78
C GLY A 175 -6.32 -22.13 14.12
N ASN A 176 -5.70 -21.69 15.22
CA ASN A 176 -5.92 -22.20 16.57
C ASN A 176 -5.75 -21.08 17.61
N PHE A 177 -5.57 -21.43 18.89
CA PHE A 177 -5.44 -20.46 19.99
C PHE A 177 -4.24 -19.49 19.88
N LEU A 178 -3.26 -19.76 19.00
CA LEU A 178 -2.13 -18.87 18.74
C LEU A 178 -2.47 -17.75 17.74
N GLU A 179 -3.61 -17.81 17.05
CA GLU A 179 -4.03 -16.82 16.05
C GLU A 179 -3.98 -15.36 16.56
N PRO A 180 -4.40 -15.05 17.81
CA PRO A 180 -4.31 -13.68 18.33
C PRO A 180 -2.88 -13.12 18.36
N LEU A 181 -1.85 -13.97 18.53
CA LEU A 181 -0.45 -13.52 18.52
C LEU A 181 0.01 -13.02 17.14
N SER A 182 -0.70 -13.40 16.08
CA SER A 182 -0.40 -12.99 14.70
C SER A 182 -1.09 -11.70 14.27
N LYS A 183 -1.94 -11.12 15.12
CA LYS A 183 -2.80 -9.98 14.78
C LYS A 183 -2.43 -8.77 15.64
N THR A 184 -1.78 -7.80 15.04
CA THR A 184 -1.35 -6.56 15.72
C THR A 184 -2.07 -5.37 15.09
N SER A 185 -2.93 -4.70 15.86
CA SER A 185 -3.55 -3.45 15.41
C SER A 185 -2.56 -2.30 15.43
N TRP A 186 -2.71 -1.34 14.50
CA TRP A 186 -1.83 -0.17 14.38
C TRP A 186 -1.61 0.61 15.69
N TYR A 187 -2.66 0.73 16.52
CA TYR A 187 -2.58 1.49 17.78
C TYR A 187 -1.80 0.76 18.88
N VAL A 188 -1.50 -0.54 18.72
CA VAL A 188 -0.69 -1.29 19.69
C VAL A 188 0.73 -0.71 19.75
N VAL A 189 1.29 -0.32 18.61
CA VAL A 189 2.65 0.24 18.52
C VAL A 189 2.81 1.47 19.42
N PRO A 190 2.04 2.57 19.26
CA PRO A 190 2.20 3.73 20.12
C PRO A 190 1.83 3.45 21.58
N ILE A 191 0.81 2.62 21.86
CA ILE A 191 0.40 2.30 23.24
C ILE A 191 1.51 1.57 24.00
N VAL A 192 2.18 0.60 23.36
CA VAL A 192 3.23 -0.19 24.00
C VAL A 192 4.54 0.60 24.10
N TRP A 193 4.90 1.36 23.07
CA TRP A 193 6.26 1.91 22.94
C TRP A 193 6.40 3.38 23.36
N LEU A 194 5.37 4.22 23.26
CA LEU A 194 5.49 5.62 23.71
C LEU A 194 5.74 5.75 25.22
N PRO A 195 5.04 5.01 26.12
CA PRO A 195 5.29 5.14 27.56
C PRO A 195 6.74 4.86 27.98
N PRO A 196 7.39 3.73 27.60
CA PRO A 196 8.78 3.50 27.95
C PRO A 196 9.73 4.50 27.28
N VAL A 197 9.44 4.95 26.05
CA VAL A 197 10.23 6.01 25.38
C VAL A 197 10.22 7.29 26.19
N PHE A 198 9.04 7.78 26.60
CA PHE A 198 8.95 9.03 27.37
C PHE A 198 9.53 8.89 28.77
N TYR A 199 9.30 7.77 29.45
CA TYR A 199 9.90 7.49 30.75
C TYR A 199 11.43 7.51 30.65
N LEU A 200 12.01 6.73 29.74
CA LEU A 200 13.46 6.63 29.60
C LEU A 200 14.10 7.92 29.08
N LEU A 201 13.41 8.69 28.24
CA LEU A 201 13.85 10.02 27.83
C LEU A 201 13.89 10.97 29.02
N SER A 202 12.90 10.91 29.93
CA SER A 202 12.90 11.73 31.15
C SER A 202 14.06 11.38 32.09
N VAL A 203 14.38 10.09 32.21
CA VAL A 203 15.56 9.60 32.95
C VAL A 203 16.85 10.08 32.28
N GLY A 204 16.93 10.02 30.95
CA GLY A 204 18.06 10.56 30.17
C GLY A 204 18.25 12.06 30.40
N ALA A 205 17.17 12.83 30.40
CA ALA A 205 17.18 14.27 30.65
C ALA A 205 17.62 14.60 32.08
N ALA A 206 17.23 13.80 33.08
CA ALA A 206 17.70 13.97 34.46
C ALA A 206 19.22 13.73 34.60
N GLY A 207 19.79 12.83 33.80
CA GLY A 207 21.22 12.51 33.82
C GLY A 207 22.12 13.42 32.97
N LEU A 208 21.60 14.02 31.90
CA LEU A 208 22.37 14.81 30.92
C LEU A 208 22.04 16.30 30.89
N GLY A 209 20.91 16.69 31.47
CA GLY A 209 20.23 17.94 31.16
C GLY A 209 19.38 17.83 29.89
N THR A 210 18.27 18.57 29.86
CA THR A 210 17.24 18.48 28.82
C THR A 210 17.78 18.70 27.41
N SER A 211 18.60 19.74 27.20
CA SER A 211 19.13 20.08 25.86
C SER A 211 20.02 18.98 25.30
N THR A 212 20.90 18.41 26.12
CA THR A 212 21.80 17.33 25.71
C THR A 212 21.03 16.04 25.43
N ALA A 213 20.07 15.68 26.29
CA ALA A 213 19.21 14.52 26.05
C ALA A 213 18.37 14.68 24.77
N ALA A 214 17.84 15.87 24.51
CA ALA A 214 17.12 16.18 23.27
C ALA A 214 18.01 16.03 22.04
N ALA A 215 19.27 16.50 22.09
CA ALA A 215 20.21 16.32 20.99
C ALA A 215 20.49 14.84 20.66
N TYR A 216 20.70 14.01 21.68
CA TYR A 216 20.86 12.56 21.51
C TYR A 216 19.59 11.90 20.97
N PHE A 217 18.42 12.29 21.49
CA PHE A 217 17.13 11.81 20.98
C PHE A 217 16.94 12.14 19.50
N THR A 218 17.18 13.40 19.10
CA THR A 218 17.11 13.80 17.69
C THR A 218 18.13 13.04 16.83
N GLY A 219 19.35 12.83 17.34
CA GLY A 219 20.34 11.98 16.67
C GLY A 219 19.84 10.56 16.44
N GLY A 220 19.22 9.95 17.46
CA GLY A 220 18.57 8.64 17.35
C GLY A 220 17.44 8.59 16.33
N LEU A 221 16.59 9.63 16.29
CA LEU A 221 15.51 9.76 15.31
C LEU A 221 16.06 9.86 13.87
N CYS A 222 17.13 10.63 13.65
CA CYS A 222 17.78 10.69 12.34
C CYS A 222 18.39 9.35 11.95
N LEU A 223 19.07 8.67 12.89
CA LEU A 223 19.64 7.34 12.68
C LEU A 223 18.57 6.30 12.34
N TRP A 224 17.37 6.41 12.92
CA TRP A 224 16.26 5.53 12.58
C TRP A 224 15.97 5.52 11.08
N THR A 225 15.98 6.68 10.40
CA THR A 225 15.68 6.72 8.96
C THR A 225 16.66 5.86 8.13
N LEU A 226 17.92 5.79 8.55
CA LEU A 226 18.92 4.92 7.92
C LEU A 226 18.69 3.45 8.31
N ILE A 227 18.38 3.17 9.57
CA ILE A 227 18.07 1.82 10.05
C ILE A 227 16.85 1.26 9.32
N GLU A 228 15.79 2.05 9.15
CA GLU A 228 14.61 1.75 8.35
C GLU A 228 15.02 1.27 6.96
N TYR A 229 15.77 2.10 6.23
CA TYR A 229 16.24 1.77 4.89
C TYR A 229 17.05 0.47 4.85
N LEU A 230 18.02 0.33 5.74
CA LEU A 230 18.90 -0.83 5.79
C LEU A 230 18.16 -2.11 6.16
N MET A 231 17.25 -2.06 7.14
CA MET A 231 16.45 -3.22 7.52
C MET A 231 15.47 -3.60 6.42
N HIS A 232 14.80 -2.62 5.81
CA HIS A 232 13.85 -2.90 4.73
C HIS A 232 14.56 -3.56 3.54
N ARG A 233 15.72 -3.02 3.12
CA ARG A 233 16.48 -3.53 1.99
C ARG A 233 17.21 -4.85 2.26
N PHE A 234 17.89 -4.99 3.39
CA PHE A 234 18.85 -6.09 3.61
C PHE A 234 18.35 -7.18 4.56
N LEU A 235 17.28 -6.93 5.32
CA LEU A 235 16.70 -7.92 6.22
C LEU A 235 15.30 -8.34 5.77
N PHE A 236 14.43 -7.39 5.47
CA PHE A 236 13.06 -7.67 5.06
C PHE A 236 13.02 -8.19 3.62
N HIS A 237 13.80 -7.59 2.72
CA HIS A 237 14.09 -8.10 1.36
C HIS A 237 15.43 -8.84 1.27
N ILE A 238 15.70 -9.76 2.21
CA ILE A 238 16.93 -10.57 2.15
C ILE A 238 16.98 -11.47 0.90
N ASP A 239 15.81 -11.82 0.35
CA ASP A 239 15.54 -12.38 -0.97
C ASP A 239 16.66 -13.23 -1.58
N GLY A 240 17.48 -12.67 -2.46
CA GLY A 240 18.55 -13.40 -3.15
C GLY A 240 19.48 -14.18 -2.20
N TRP A 241 19.70 -13.64 -0.99
CA TRP A 241 20.55 -14.20 0.08
C TRP A 241 19.78 -15.09 1.06
N LEU A 242 18.46 -15.24 0.91
CA LEU A 242 17.66 -16.13 1.74
C LEU A 242 18.20 -17.57 1.63
N PRO A 243 18.33 -18.32 2.74
CA PRO A 243 18.79 -19.69 2.65
C PRO A 243 17.63 -20.59 2.17
N ASP A 244 17.94 -21.53 1.29
CA ASP A 244 16.95 -22.43 0.67
C ASP A 244 16.54 -23.57 1.62
N ASN A 245 15.81 -23.20 2.68
CA ASN A 245 15.24 -24.13 3.64
C ASN A 245 14.02 -23.53 4.34
N ARG A 246 13.13 -24.41 4.83
CA ARG A 246 11.87 -24.03 5.49
C ARG A 246 12.01 -23.01 6.62
N VAL A 247 13.12 -23.02 7.37
CA VAL A 247 13.32 -22.08 8.48
C VAL A 247 13.55 -20.68 7.92
N GLY A 248 14.43 -20.55 6.93
CA GLY A 248 14.66 -19.29 6.20
C GLY A 248 13.36 -18.74 5.61
N LEU A 249 12.65 -19.56 4.83
CA LEU A 249 11.40 -19.12 4.19
C LEU A 249 10.35 -18.67 5.23
N THR A 250 10.21 -19.43 6.33
CA THR A 250 9.24 -19.09 7.38
C THR A 250 9.62 -17.82 8.14
N LEU A 251 10.91 -17.60 8.41
CA LEU A 251 11.37 -16.36 9.05
C LEU A 251 11.13 -15.15 8.15
N HIS A 252 11.45 -15.25 6.85
CA HIS A 252 11.14 -14.21 5.86
C HIS A 252 9.65 -13.88 5.85
N PHE A 253 8.80 -14.92 5.81
CA PHE A 253 7.36 -14.78 5.80
C PHE A 253 6.85 -14.00 7.01
N LEU A 254 7.35 -14.30 8.21
CA LEU A 254 6.93 -13.64 9.45
C LEU A 254 7.50 -12.23 9.63
N LEU A 255 8.65 -11.92 9.01
CA LEU A 255 9.29 -10.60 9.10
C LEU A 255 8.63 -9.58 8.17
N HIS A 256 8.43 -9.94 6.90
CA HIS A 256 7.90 -9.01 5.90
C HIS A 256 7.13 -9.68 4.76
N GLY A 257 7.44 -10.93 4.41
CA GLY A 257 6.80 -11.62 3.29
C GLY A 257 5.27 -11.71 3.41
N ILE A 258 4.72 -11.89 4.62
CA ILE A 258 3.26 -11.89 4.82
C ILE A 258 2.60 -10.56 4.48
N HIS A 259 3.32 -9.44 4.67
CA HIS A 259 2.83 -8.12 4.33
C HIS A 259 2.78 -7.95 2.81
N HIS A 260 3.84 -8.30 2.07
CA HIS A 260 3.78 -8.29 0.60
C HIS A 260 2.74 -9.26 0.03
N TYR A 261 2.55 -10.41 0.68
CA TYR A 261 1.57 -11.40 0.24
C TYR A 261 0.12 -10.98 0.52
N LEU A 262 -0.13 -10.23 1.60
CA LEU A 262 -1.47 -9.75 2.01
C LEU A 262 -1.40 -8.28 2.46
N PRO A 263 -1.12 -7.32 1.54
CA PRO A 263 -0.76 -5.94 1.89
C PRO A 263 -1.90 -5.15 2.55
N MET A 264 -3.15 -5.52 2.25
CA MET A 264 -4.35 -4.89 2.80
C MET A 264 -4.89 -5.58 4.06
N ASP A 265 -4.17 -6.54 4.65
CA ASP A 265 -4.50 -7.12 5.96
C ASP A 265 -4.08 -6.15 7.10
N LYS A 266 -5.07 -5.45 7.66
CA LYS A 266 -4.89 -4.41 8.69
C LYS A 266 -4.20 -4.91 9.97
N TYR A 267 -4.15 -6.21 10.22
CA TYR A 267 -3.55 -6.77 11.43
C TYR A 267 -2.17 -7.40 11.20
N ARG A 268 -1.68 -7.40 9.96
CA ARG A 268 -0.41 -8.04 9.57
C ARG A 268 0.51 -7.11 8.77
N LEU A 269 0.47 -5.84 9.13
CA LEU A 269 1.35 -4.81 8.58
C LEU A 269 2.34 -4.35 9.66
N VAL A 270 1.83 -3.86 10.79
CA VAL A 270 2.69 -3.34 11.85
C VAL A 270 3.43 -4.46 12.58
N MET A 271 4.64 -4.17 13.03
CA MET A 271 5.50 -5.17 13.65
C MET A 271 4.92 -5.62 15.00
N PRO A 272 4.65 -6.93 15.21
CA PRO A 272 4.20 -7.41 16.51
C PRO A 272 5.22 -7.09 17.61
N PRO A 273 4.81 -6.64 18.81
CA PRO A 273 5.74 -6.25 19.87
C PRO A 273 6.80 -7.33 20.21
N THR A 274 6.41 -8.60 20.18
CA THR A 274 7.33 -9.73 20.40
C THR A 274 8.48 -9.75 19.39
N LEU A 275 8.19 -9.53 18.10
CA LEU A 275 9.19 -9.51 17.05
C LEU A 275 10.03 -8.23 17.09
N PHE A 276 9.38 -7.09 17.38
CA PHE A 276 10.08 -5.82 17.57
C PHE A 276 11.11 -5.90 18.70
N VAL A 277 10.80 -6.51 19.86
CA VAL A 277 11.78 -6.69 20.95
C VAL A 277 13.02 -7.45 20.47
N ALA A 278 12.83 -8.53 19.70
CA ALA A 278 13.93 -9.32 19.17
C ALA A 278 14.82 -8.50 18.21
N LEU A 279 14.20 -7.70 17.34
CA LEU A 279 14.90 -6.83 16.39
C LEU A 279 15.56 -5.63 17.07
N ALA A 280 14.96 -5.05 18.10
CA ALA A 280 15.45 -3.86 18.80
C ALA A 280 16.58 -4.18 19.80
N ALA A 281 16.60 -5.39 20.38
CA ALA A 281 17.61 -5.82 21.34
C ALA A 281 19.07 -5.64 20.87
N PRO A 282 19.49 -6.02 19.64
CA PRO A 282 20.84 -5.74 19.17
C PRO A 282 21.14 -4.24 19.06
N PHE A 283 20.18 -3.40 18.65
CA PHE A 283 20.37 -1.95 18.59
C PHE A 283 20.48 -1.31 19.98
N TYR A 284 19.76 -1.82 20.97
CA TYR A 284 19.91 -1.39 22.37
C TYR A 284 21.34 -1.67 22.87
N LYS A 285 21.84 -2.88 22.62
CA LYS A 285 23.23 -3.25 22.96
C LYS A 285 24.25 -2.42 22.21
N LEU A 286 24.02 -2.17 20.92
CA LEU A 286 24.89 -1.34 20.09
C LEU A 286 24.95 0.11 20.61
N ALA A 287 23.81 0.70 20.96
CA ALA A 287 23.77 2.03 21.56
C ALA A 287 24.63 2.09 22.84
N HIS A 288 24.52 1.09 23.71
CA HIS A 288 25.34 1.02 24.94
C HIS A 288 26.82 0.74 24.68
N ALA A 289 27.16 0.06 23.59
CA ALA A 289 28.54 -0.16 23.18
C ALA A 289 29.17 1.12 22.60
N VAL A 290 28.45 1.86 21.76
CA VAL A 290 28.92 3.11 21.14
C VAL A 290 29.00 4.23 22.17
N PHE A 291 27.97 4.38 23.00
CA PHE A 291 27.88 5.40 24.04
C PHE A 291 28.28 4.82 25.42
N PHE A 292 29.27 3.93 25.45
CA PHE A 292 29.72 3.24 26.67
C PHE A 292 30.15 4.20 27.80
N TYR A 293 30.58 5.41 27.44
CA TYR A 293 31.03 6.44 28.39
C TYR A 293 29.88 7.07 29.18
N ASN A 294 28.63 6.96 28.72
CA ASN A 294 27.49 7.55 29.40
C ASN A 294 26.19 6.77 29.11
N TRP A 295 25.69 6.09 30.14
CA TRP A 295 24.45 5.31 30.06
C TRP A 295 23.23 6.15 29.63
N TYR A 296 23.09 7.37 30.14
CA TYR A 296 21.99 8.25 29.79
C TYR A 296 22.03 8.65 28.30
N ALA A 297 23.22 8.83 27.73
CA ALA A 297 23.38 9.11 26.30
C ALA A 297 22.93 7.93 25.44
N ALA A 298 23.36 6.72 25.80
CA ALA A 298 22.93 5.48 25.13
C ALA A 298 21.40 5.33 25.13
N VAL A 299 20.77 5.56 26.29
CA VAL A 299 19.32 5.48 26.45
C VAL A 299 18.60 6.57 25.67
N SER A 300 19.06 7.83 25.71
CA SER A 300 18.43 8.93 24.97
C SER A 300 18.48 8.72 23.45
N VAL A 301 19.62 8.27 22.90
CA VAL A 301 19.72 7.91 21.47
C VAL A 301 18.79 6.75 21.13
N PHE A 302 18.78 5.69 21.94
CA PHE A 302 17.92 4.54 21.70
C PHE A 302 16.43 4.93 21.72
N CYS A 303 16.02 5.80 22.65
CA CYS A 303 14.65 6.33 22.70
C CYS A 303 14.28 7.11 21.44
N GLY A 304 15.22 7.90 20.90
CA GLY A 304 15.06 8.58 19.61
C GLY A 304 14.84 7.61 18.46
N GLY A 305 15.62 6.52 18.43
CA GLY A 305 15.48 5.46 17.44
C GLY A 305 14.13 4.73 17.53
N VAL A 306 13.70 4.35 18.75
CA VAL A 306 12.40 3.69 18.97
C VAL A 306 11.24 4.64 18.65
N PHE A 307 11.36 5.93 18.95
CA PHE A 307 10.35 6.92 18.53
C PHE A 307 10.27 7.02 16.99
N GLY A 308 11.43 7.03 16.31
CA GLY A 308 11.49 6.94 14.86
C GLY A 308 10.78 5.70 14.31
N TYR A 309 10.98 4.55 14.94
CA TYR A 309 10.24 3.32 14.62
C TYR A 309 8.72 3.49 14.74
N ILE A 310 8.24 4.09 15.81
CA ILE A 310 6.80 4.34 15.99
C ILE A 310 6.27 5.21 14.85
N CYS A 311 7.00 6.27 14.47
CA CYS A 311 6.65 7.11 13.33
C CYS A 311 6.64 6.32 12.02
N TYR A 312 7.62 5.46 11.79
CA TYR A 312 7.70 4.59 10.62
C TYR A 312 6.51 3.64 10.53
N ASP A 313 6.22 2.87 11.58
CA ASP A 313 5.21 1.81 11.54
C ASP A 313 3.80 2.41 11.35
N LEU A 314 3.54 3.56 11.97
CA LEU A 314 2.31 4.32 11.77
C LEU A 314 2.22 4.91 10.36
N THR A 315 3.31 5.49 9.84
CA THR A 315 3.36 6.00 8.46
C THR A 315 3.05 4.87 7.49
N HIS A 316 3.79 3.76 7.59
CA HIS A 316 3.61 2.56 6.79
C HIS A 316 2.15 2.09 6.80
N TYR A 317 1.56 1.95 7.99
CA TYR A 317 0.17 1.52 8.13
C TYR A 317 -0.81 2.45 7.39
N PHE A 318 -0.66 3.77 7.55
CA PHE A 318 -1.59 4.73 6.97
C PHE A 318 -1.36 4.96 5.47
N LEU A 319 -0.17 4.69 4.92
CA LEU A 319 0.06 4.66 3.47
C LEU A 319 -0.85 3.62 2.81
N HIS A 320 -1.01 2.44 3.40
CA HIS A 320 -1.93 1.42 2.86
C HIS A 320 -3.41 1.75 3.11
N HIS A 321 -3.77 2.16 4.33
CA HIS A 321 -5.15 2.04 4.80
C HIS A 321 -5.97 3.34 4.86
N ARG A 322 -5.39 4.49 4.48
CA ARG A 322 -6.08 5.79 4.54
C ARG A 322 -5.88 6.62 3.28
N LYS A 323 -6.86 7.49 3.00
CA LYS A 323 -6.67 8.64 2.11
C LYS A 323 -5.90 9.69 2.90
N LEU A 324 -4.66 9.94 2.48
CA LEU A 324 -3.76 10.88 3.15
C LEU A 324 -3.88 12.28 2.55
N PRO A 325 -3.49 13.32 3.30
CA PRO A 325 -3.37 14.68 2.76
C PRO A 325 -2.46 14.72 1.53
N SER A 326 -2.67 15.69 0.64
CA SER A 326 -1.97 15.82 -0.64
C SER A 326 -0.45 15.72 -0.54
N TYR A 327 0.15 16.33 0.49
CA TYR A 327 1.60 16.31 0.72
C TYR A 327 2.17 14.93 1.12
N TYR A 328 1.33 13.95 1.49
CA TYR A 328 1.72 12.56 1.73
C TYR A 328 1.29 11.61 0.60
N GLN A 329 0.48 12.05 -0.35
CA GLN A 329 -0.02 11.18 -1.43
C GLN A 329 1.10 10.69 -2.34
N SER A 330 2.11 11.52 -2.60
CA SER A 330 3.28 11.11 -3.37
C SER A 330 4.06 9.97 -2.70
N LEU A 331 4.22 10.02 -1.37
CA LEU A 331 4.83 8.96 -0.59
C LEU A 331 3.97 7.70 -0.56
N LYS A 332 2.64 7.85 -0.48
CA LYS A 332 1.69 6.74 -0.59
C LYS A 332 1.82 6.03 -1.92
N LYS A 333 1.76 6.77 -3.03
CA LYS A 333 1.93 6.23 -4.38
C LYS A 333 3.25 5.48 -4.50
N TYR A 334 4.35 6.12 -4.09
CA TYR A 334 5.68 5.52 -4.12
C TYR A 334 5.75 4.20 -3.34
N HIS A 335 5.21 4.16 -2.12
CA HIS A 335 5.22 2.94 -1.33
C HIS A 335 4.28 1.85 -1.89
N LEU A 336 3.13 2.21 -2.45
CA LEU A 336 2.26 1.23 -3.11
C LEU A 336 2.91 0.67 -4.37
N GLU A 337 3.60 1.49 -5.17
CA GLU A 337 4.37 1.05 -6.34
C GLU A 337 5.44 0.02 -5.95
N HIS A 338 6.07 0.17 -4.78
CA HIS A 338 6.96 -0.87 -4.24
C HIS A 338 6.24 -2.23 -4.04
N HIS A 339 4.96 -2.22 -3.66
CA HIS A 339 4.17 -3.45 -3.47
C HIS A 339 3.62 -4.05 -4.75
N PHE A 340 3.06 -3.24 -5.66
CA PHE A 340 2.36 -3.74 -6.85
C PHE A 340 3.18 -3.65 -8.13
N ALA A 341 4.31 -2.93 -8.17
CA ALA A 341 5.11 -2.75 -9.38
C ALA A 341 6.55 -3.27 -9.24
N ASP A 342 7.33 -2.78 -8.26
CA ASP A 342 8.75 -3.13 -8.12
C ASP A 342 9.19 -3.20 -6.65
N TYR A 343 9.22 -4.41 -6.11
CA TYR A 343 9.66 -4.65 -4.72
C TYR A 343 11.19 -4.67 -4.57
N GLU A 344 11.96 -4.59 -5.66
CA GLU A 344 13.43 -4.56 -5.62
C GLU A 344 13.98 -3.13 -5.42
N ASN A 345 13.11 -2.12 -5.40
CA ASN A 345 13.42 -0.70 -5.17
C ASN A 345 12.38 -0.06 -4.25
N GLY A 346 12.61 1.20 -3.82
CA GLY A 346 11.62 1.92 -3.00
C GLY A 346 11.60 1.49 -1.53
N PHE A 347 12.76 1.27 -0.93
CA PHE A 347 12.86 0.78 0.45
C PHE A 347 12.59 1.87 1.49
N GLY A 348 12.62 3.14 1.13
CA GLY A 348 12.25 4.24 2.01
C GLY A 348 10.74 4.38 2.18
N VAL A 349 10.23 4.18 3.41
CA VAL A 349 8.79 4.26 3.72
C VAL A 349 8.43 5.62 4.33
N THR A 350 9.25 6.15 5.23
CA THR A 350 9.06 7.50 5.81
C THR A 350 9.55 8.60 4.86
N SER A 351 10.53 8.29 4.01
CA SER A 351 11.02 9.21 2.99
C SER A 351 11.82 8.49 1.90
N ARG A 352 11.90 9.10 0.72
CA ARG A 352 12.73 8.64 -0.43
C ARG A 352 14.22 8.98 -0.29
N PHE A 353 14.63 9.58 0.83
CA PHE A 353 15.96 10.18 0.96
C PHE A 353 17.07 9.14 0.75
N TRP A 354 17.00 8.00 1.44
CA TRP A 354 18.03 6.96 1.32
C TRP A 354 17.97 6.20 0.00
N ASP A 355 16.79 6.08 -0.61
CA ASP A 355 16.69 5.55 -1.98
C ASP A 355 17.47 6.40 -2.99
N ARG A 356 17.41 7.73 -2.87
CA ARG A 356 18.21 8.65 -3.70
C ARG A 356 19.70 8.49 -3.47
N ILE A 357 20.11 8.42 -2.22
CA ILE A 357 21.52 8.33 -1.82
C ILE A 357 22.13 7.01 -2.29
N PHE A 358 21.38 5.91 -2.21
CA PHE A 358 21.88 4.57 -2.52
C PHE A 358 21.42 4.03 -3.89
N GLY A 359 20.76 4.85 -4.70
CA GLY A 359 20.36 4.52 -6.07
C GLY A 359 19.31 3.42 -6.17
N THR A 360 18.33 3.41 -5.27
CA THR A 360 17.20 2.46 -5.24
C THR A 360 15.85 3.17 -5.34
N GLU A 361 15.80 4.34 -5.98
CA GLU A 361 14.52 4.98 -6.28
C GLU A 361 13.73 4.13 -7.27
N LEU A 362 12.42 4.02 -7.05
CA LEU A 362 11.51 3.42 -8.02
C LEU A 362 11.58 4.22 -9.32
N VAL A 363 12.05 3.55 -10.37
CA VAL A 363 11.94 4.02 -11.74
C VAL A 363 10.82 3.20 -12.34
N THR A 364 9.61 3.75 -12.44
CA THR A 364 8.47 3.03 -13.01
C THR A 364 8.86 2.55 -14.42
N PRO A 365 9.01 1.23 -14.64
CA PRO A 365 9.35 0.74 -15.97
C PRO A 365 8.21 1.09 -16.92
N PRO A 366 8.51 1.42 -18.20
CA PRO A 366 7.46 1.72 -19.15
C PRO A 366 6.52 0.51 -19.29
N PRO A 367 5.21 0.76 -19.48
CA PRO A 367 4.25 -0.28 -19.79
C PRO A 367 4.75 -1.24 -20.88
N LYS A 368 4.64 -2.56 -20.69
CA LYS A 368 4.78 -3.51 -21.81
C LYS A 368 3.70 -3.18 -22.85
N GLY A 369 4.11 -2.56 -23.96
CA GLY A 369 3.21 -2.12 -25.04
C GLY A 369 3.52 -0.73 -25.59
N ALA A 370 4.22 0.12 -24.83
CA ALA A 370 4.74 1.38 -25.34
C ALA A 370 5.99 1.08 -26.19
N LYS A 371 5.83 1.05 -27.52
CA LYS A 371 6.98 1.18 -28.42
C LYS A 371 7.64 2.52 -28.11
N ALA A 372 8.93 2.49 -27.76
CA ALA A 372 9.74 3.68 -27.78
C ALA A 372 9.63 4.30 -29.19
N GLN A 373 9.11 5.54 -29.26
CA GLN A 373 9.25 6.38 -30.45
C GLN A 373 10.59 7.10 -30.40
#